data_AF-A0A6L6PPU9-F1
#
_entry.id   AF-A0A6L6PPU9-F1
#
_cell.length_a   1.000
_cell.length_b   1.000
_cell.length_c   1.000
_cell.angle_alpha   90.00
_cell.angle_beta   90.00
_cell.angle_gamma   90.00
#
_symmetry.space_group_name_H-M   'P 1'
#
loop_
_entity.id
_entity.type
_entity.pdbx_description
1 polymer ?
#
loop_
_entity_poly.entity_id
_entity_poly.type
_entity_poly.pdbx_seq_one_letter_code
_entity_poly.pdbx_strand_id
1 'polypeptide(L)'
;MAAIFRPCIGFNGTEQVLNEREIAKYLASKLTGFQKICSKHGATITIYGSFATGRATLNSDIDFLLQTVNPGSLDNLKRDLELLFERKIDIAENGKLIKILRERIISEATEIETLANGRFQPARPKSNKFYELLIWKQAGAIVWISPATDLGPARILTGAARILYFWRSHLSCESSSRKRALVNSIRKIELLYKAYARRSIGAKQSAYGIHKLCRRISRMDGALASEAEVLMDLT
;
A
#
# COMPACT_ATOMS: atom_id res chain seq x y z
N MET A 1 -21.94 18.38 -27.93
CA MET A 1 -21.13 17.15 -27.71
C MET A 1 -20.71 17.07 -26.25
N ALA A 2 -21.55 16.45 -25.41
CA ALA A 2 -21.34 16.35 -23.97
C ALA A 2 -20.57 15.05 -23.64
N ALA A 3 -19.31 15.18 -23.22
CA ALA A 3 -18.60 14.10 -22.54
C ALA A 3 -19.03 14.09 -21.07
N ILE A 4 -19.98 13.22 -20.74
CA ILE A 4 -20.44 12.97 -19.39
C ILE A 4 -19.27 12.36 -18.60
N PHE A 5 -18.68 13.16 -17.72
CA PHE A 5 -17.72 12.73 -16.72
C PHE A 5 -18.43 11.72 -15.79
N ARG A 6 -18.19 10.42 -16.02
CA ARG A 6 -18.69 9.37 -15.13
C ARG A 6 -18.03 9.55 -13.76
N PRO A 7 -18.79 9.75 -12.68
CA PRO A 7 -18.21 9.68 -11.34
C PRO A 7 -17.73 8.24 -11.13
N CYS A 8 -16.52 8.06 -10.61
CA CYS A 8 -16.04 6.77 -10.14
C CYS A 8 -16.87 6.33 -8.92
N ILE A 9 -18.09 5.88 -9.18
CA ILE A 9 -18.91 5.09 -8.27
C ILE A 9 -18.92 3.70 -8.89
N GLY A 10 -18.23 2.78 -8.24
CA GLY A 10 -18.10 1.41 -8.70
C GLY A 10 -16.81 0.74 -8.24
N PHE A 11 -16.51 0.76 -6.94
CA PHE A 11 -15.65 -0.28 -6.36
C PHE A 11 -16.55 -1.50 -6.06
N ASN A 12 -17.20 -2.02 -7.11
CA ASN A 12 -17.85 -3.33 -7.10
C ASN A 12 -16.91 -4.29 -7.81
N GLY A 13 -15.83 -4.63 -7.12
CA GLY A 13 -14.99 -5.76 -7.43
C GLY A 13 -14.68 -6.40 -6.09
N THR A 14 -15.59 -7.24 -5.59
CA THR A 14 -15.19 -8.23 -4.59
C THR A 14 -14.26 -9.17 -5.34
N GLU A 15 -12.98 -8.82 -5.44
CA GLU A 15 -11.97 -9.76 -5.87
C GLU A 15 -12.14 -10.99 -4.99
N GLN A 16 -12.38 -12.13 -5.62
CA GLN A 16 -12.63 -13.37 -4.92
C GLN A 16 -11.36 -13.70 -4.14
N VAL A 17 -11.43 -13.52 -2.81
CA VAL A 17 -10.38 -13.92 -1.88
C VAL A 17 -10.29 -15.44 -1.97
N LEU A 18 -9.11 -15.94 -2.28
CA LEU A 18 -8.85 -17.37 -2.26
C LEU A 18 -8.98 -17.86 -0.82
N ASN A 19 -9.66 -18.98 -0.62
CA ASN A 19 -9.67 -19.57 0.71
C ASN A 19 -8.28 -20.10 1.06
N GLU A 20 -7.94 -20.17 2.34
CA GLU A 20 -6.62 -20.63 2.82
C GLU A 20 -6.25 -22.03 2.29
N ARG A 21 -7.24 -22.90 2.06
CA ARG A 21 -7.01 -24.25 1.51
C ARG A 21 -6.59 -24.21 0.04
N GLU A 22 -7.18 -23.33 -0.75
CA GLU A 22 -6.83 -23.09 -2.15
C GLU A 22 -5.42 -22.52 -2.26
N ILE A 23 -5.08 -21.56 -1.40
CA ILE A 23 -3.74 -20.99 -1.32
C ILE A 23 -2.72 -22.09 -0.96
N ALA A 24 -2.98 -22.86 0.08
CA ALA A 24 -2.11 -23.95 0.51
C ALA A 24 -1.90 -24.99 -0.60
N LYS A 25 -3.00 -25.43 -1.25
CA LYS A 25 -2.94 -26.38 -2.38
C LYS A 25 -2.15 -25.83 -3.57
N TYR A 26 -2.36 -24.55 -3.90
CA TYR A 26 -1.64 -23.87 -4.96
C TYR A 26 -0.13 -23.82 -4.66
N LEU A 27 0.27 -23.37 -3.46
CA LEU A 27 1.67 -23.34 -3.06
C LEU A 27 2.31 -24.73 -3.00
N ALA A 28 1.58 -25.72 -2.49
CA ALA A 28 2.03 -27.12 -2.45
C ALA A 28 2.34 -27.65 -3.87
N SER A 29 1.51 -27.32 -4.86
CA SER A 29 1.73 -27.76 -6.25
C SER A 29 2.98 -27.15 -6.90
N LYS A 30 3.45 -26.00 -6.41
CA LYS A 30 4.63 -25.30 -6.94
C LYS A 30 5.89 -25.52 -6.09
N LEU A 31 5.77 -26.13 -4.91
CA LEU A 31 6.84 -26.26 -3.91
C LEU A 31 8.12 -26.89 -4.47
N THR A 32 8.02 -28.02 -5.18
CA THR A 32 9.20 -28.70 -5.73
C THR A 32 9.91 -27.86 -6.80
N GLY A 33 9.14 -27.17 -7.66
CA GLY A 33 9.70 -26.26 -8.65
C GLY A 33 10.39 -25.06 -7.99
N PHE A 34 9.75 -24.52 -6.96
CA PHE A 34 10.27 -23.41 -6.18
C PHE A 34 11.62 -23.75 -5.53
N GLN A 35 11.73 -24.91 -4.88
CA GLN A 35 12.97 -25.36 -4.26
C GLN A 35 14.10 -25.50 -5.29
N LYS A 36 13.81 -26.08 -6.47
CA LYS A 36 14.78 -26.18 -7.57
C LYS A 36 15.28 -24.82 -8.05
N ILE A 37 14.37 -23.86 -8.23
CA ILE A 37 14.72 -22.49 -8.63
C ILE A 37 15.56 -21.81 -7.54
N CYS A 38 15.16 -21.89 -6.27
CA CYS A 38 15.91 -21.33 -5.16
C CYS A 38 17.33 -21.90 -5.09
N SER A 39 17.49 -23.22 -5.20
CA SER A 39 18.80 -23.88 -5.23
C SER A 39 19.63 -23.46 -6.44
N LYS A 40 19.04 -23.38 -7.65
CA LYS A 40 19.70 -22.93 -8.87
C LYS A 40 20.31 -21.53 -8.73
N HIS A 41 19.60 -20.63 -8.04
CA HIS A 41 20.03 -19.24 -7.84
C HIS A 41 20.78 -19.02 -6.51
N GLY A 42 20.95 -20.06 -5.67
CA GLY A 42 21.52 -19.89 -4.33
C GLY A 42 20.71 -18.95 -3.43
N ALA A 43 19.41 -18.84 -3.68
CA ALA A 43 18.52 -17.88 -3.03
C ALA A 43 17.76 -18.54 -1.87
N THR A 44 17.72 -17.87 -0.72
CA THR A 44 16.82 -18.18 0.38
C THR A 44 15.75 -17.09 0.42
N ILE A 45 14.50 -17.47 0.13
CA ILE A 45 13.37 -16.54 0.03
C ILE A 45 12.16 -17.04 0.83
N THR A 46 11.42 -16.10 1.40
CA THR A 46 10.19 -16.35 2.18
C THR A 46 9.04 -15.54 1.61
N ILE A 47 7.80 -16.01 1.78
CA ILE A 47 6.60 -15.30 1.30
C ILE A 47 6.12 -14.36 2.41
N TYR A 48 5.76 -13.13 2.08
CA TYR A 48 5.08 -12.22 3.00
C TYR A 48 3.77 -11.70 2.37
N GLY A 49 3.06 -10.80 3.06
CA GLY A 49 1.89 -10.13 2.49
C GLY A 49 0.67 -11.04 2.33
N SER A 50 -0.05 -10.90 1.21
CA SER A 50 -1.39 -11.48 1.06
C SER A 50 -1.41 -13.01 1.08
N PHE A 51 -0.44 -13.66 0.44
CA PHE A 51 -0.28 -15.11 0.45
C PHE A 51 0.16 -15.67 1.81
N ALA A 52 1.03 -14.95 2.53
CA ALA A 52 1.44 -15.37 3.87
C ALA A 52 0.32 -15.27 4.92
N THR A 53 -0.69 -14.44 4.65
CA THR A 53 -1.74 -14.08 5.61
C THR A 53 -3.13 -14.62 5.26
N GLY A 54 -3.24 -15.46 4.23
CA GLY A 54 -4.52 -16.05 3.80
C GLY A 54 -5.49 -15.06 3.15
N ARG A 55 -4.99 -13.89 2.70
CA ARG A 55 -5.81 -12.81 2.11
C ARG A 55 -5.55 -12.59 0.62
N ALA A 56 -4.85 -13.52 -0.02
CA ALA A 56 -4.59 -13.46 -1.45
C ALA A 56 -5.90 -13.55 -2.24
N THR A 57 -5.99 -12.77 -3.31
CA THR A 57 -7.08 -12.83 -4.28
C THR A 57 -6.62 -13.52 -5.56
N LEU A 58 -7.54 -13.78 -6.47
CA LEU A 58 -7.21 -14.31 -7.79
C LEU A 58 -6.21 -13.45 -8.56
N ASN A 59 -6.16 -12.14 -8.34
CA ASN A 59 -5.27 -11.21 -9.03
C ASN A 59 -4.05 -10.77 -8.20
N SER A 60 -3.92 -11.27 -6.96
CA SER A 60 -2.80 -10.91 -6.10
C SER A 60 -1.46 -11.38 -6.70
N ASP A 61 -0.49 -10.48 -6.65
CA ASP A 61 0.93 -10.80 -6.75
C ASP A 61 1.41 -11.62 -5.55
N ILE A 62 2.57 -12.26 -5.71
CA ILE A 62 3.25 -12.95 -4.62
C ILE A 62 4.46 -12.13 -4.21
N ASP A 63 4.46 -11.70 -2.96
CA ASP A 63 5.52 -10.92 -2.35
C ASP A 63 6.57 -11.86 -1.71
N PHE A 64 7.81 -11.82 -2.21
CA PHE A 64 8.93 -12.56 -1.64
C PHE A 64 9.92 -11.65 -0.92
N LEU A 65 10.35 -12.07 0.26
CA LEU A 65 11.46 -11.48 0.99
C LEU A 65 12.72 -12.32 0.74
N LEU A 66 13.70 -11.70 0.08
CA LEU A 66 15.03 -12.27 -0.11
C LEU A 66 15.88 -12.09 1.14
N GLN A 67 16.38 -13.21 1.66
CA GLN A 67 17.28 -13.25 2.82
C GLN A 67 18.75 -13.34 2.41
N THR A 68 19.06 -13.91 1.25
CA THR A 68 20.44 -14.01 0.73
C THR A 68 20.98 -12.65 0.29
N VAL A 69 22.24 -12.36 0.63
CA VAL A 69 22.90 -11.08 0.29
C VAL A 69 23.30 -10.99 -1.19
N ASN A 70 23.56 -12.12 -1.87
CA ASN A 70 23.94 -12.17 -3.29
C ASN A 70 23.35 -13.41 -4.01
N PRO A 71 22.08 -13.41 -4.42
CA PRO A 71 21.43 -14.56 -5.07
C PRO A 71 21.78 -14.71 -6.57
N GLY A 72 22.93 -14.19 -7.02
CA GLY A 72 23.20 -14.03 -8.44
C GLY A 72 22.30 -12.96 -9.08
N SER A 73 21.66 -13.26 -10.21
CA SER A 73 20.82 -12.31 -10.95
C SER A 73 19.38 -12.31 -10.44
N LEU A 74 18.99 -11.21 -9.78
CA LEU A 74 17.63 -11.01 -9.24
C LEU A 74 16.56 -11.05 -10.34
N ASP A 75 16.84 -10.48 -11.51
CA ASP A 75 15.91 -10.47 -12.64
C ASP A 75 15.64 -11.89 -13.17
N ASN A 76 16.68 -12.72 -13.25
CA ASN A 76 16.52 -14.12 -13.67
C ASN A 76 15.77 -14.94 -12.63
N LEU A 77 16.06 -14.74 -11.33
CA LEU A 77 15.31 -15.37 -10.25
C LEU A 77 13.82 -14.99 -10.33
N LYS A 78 13.52 -13.69 -10.47
CA LYS A 78 12.16 -13.18 -10.61
C LYS A 78 11.45 -13.81 -11.80
N ARG A 79 12.08 -13.81 -12.98
CA ARG A 79 11.49 -14.39 -14.19
C ARG A 79 11.18 -15.88 -14.04
N ASP A 80 12.11 -16.64 -13.48
CA ASP A 80 11.92 -18.08 -13.22
C ASP A 80 10.75 -18.31 -12.25
N LEU A 81 10.61 -17.48 -11.21
CA LEU A 81 9.49 -17.55 -10.28
C LEU A 81 8.16 -17.13 -10.92
N GLU A 82 8.12 -16.06 -11.73
CA GLU A 82 6.92 -15.64 -12.46
C GLU A 82 6.43 -16.73 -13.41
N LEU A 83 7.35 -17.43 -14.09
CA LEU A 83 7.02 -18.59 -14.93
C LEU A 83 6.49 -19.77 -14.11
N LEU A 84 7.06 -20.05 -12.94
CA LEU A 84 6.60 -21.13 -12.07
C LEU A 84 5.21 -20.87 -11.51
N PHE A 85 4.98 -19.67 -10.98
CA PHE A 85 3.75 -19.31 -10.30
C PHE A 85 2.66 -18.83 -11.27
N GLU A 86 3.01 -18.47 -12.51
CA GLU A 86 2.06 -17.89 -13.48
C GLU A 86 1.39 -16.63 -12.92
N ARG A 87 2.14 -15.88 -12.10
CA ARG A 87 1.71 -14.67 -11.41
C ARG A 87 2.84 -13.66 -11.40
N LYS A 88 2.49 -12.38 -11.29
CA LYS A 88 3.46 -11.32 -11.05
C LYS A 88 4.14 -11.55 -9.71
N ILE A 89 5.46 -11.42 -9.68
CA ILE A 89 6.27 -11.57 -8.48
C ILE A 89 6.88 -10.22 -8.10
N ASP A 90 6.82 -9.89 -6.81
CA ASP A 90 7.62 -8.83 -6.23
C ASP A 90 8.67 -9.42 -5.29
N ILE A 91 9.92 -8.96 -5.41
CA ILE A 91 11.03 -9.43 -4.56
C ILE A 91 11.62 -8.25 -3.83
N ALA A 92 11.43 -8.24 -2.51
CA ALA A 92 12.04 -7.28 -1.62
C ALA A 92 13.33 -7.85 -1.01
N GLU A 93 14.41 -7.08 -1.07
CA GLU A 93 15.67 -7.43 -0.42
C GLU A 93 15.65 -6.98 1.06
N ASN A 94 15.92 -7.87 2.00
CA ASN A 94 15.89 -7.55 3.44
C ASN A 94 16.79 -6.34 3.80
N GLY A 95 17.92 -6.18 3.10
CA GLY A 95 18.84 -5.05 3.30
C GLY A 95 18.31 -3.70 2.80
N LYS A 96 17.32 -3.71 1.90
CA LYS A 96 16.75 -2.51 1.28
C LYS A 96 15.38 -2.13 1.85
N LEU A 97 14.87 -2.88 2.82
CA LEU A 97 13.60 -2.56 3.48
C LEU A 97 13.72 -1.31 4.37
N ILE A 98 12.77 -0.39 4.20
CA ILE A 98 12.62 0.76 5.11
C ILE A 98 12.30 0.24 6.50
N LYS A 99 12.96 0.79 7.52
CA LYS A 99 12.80 0.42 8.94
C LYS A 99 11.34 0.22 9.37
N ILE A 100 10.45 1.11 8.93
CA ILE A 100 9.02 1.13 9.30
C ILE A 100 8.24 -0.08 8.73
N LEU A 101 8.64 -0.57 7.56
CA LEU A 101 8.05 -1.75 6.94
C LEU A 101 8.77 -3.04 7.32
N ARG A 102 10.06 -2.94 7.63
CA ARG A 102 10.95 -4.08 7.89
C ARG A 102 10.42 -5.01 8.98
N GLU A 103 10.11 -4.47 10.15
CA GLU A 103 9.62 -5.28 11.29
C GLU A 103 8.34 -6.03 10.95
N ARG A 104 7.42 -5.38 10.21
CA ARG A 104 6.18 -5.99 9.76
C ARG A 104 6.45 -7.10 8.73
N ILE A 105 7.20 -6.79 7.68
CA ILE A 105 7.51 -7.74 6.60
C ILE A 105 8.21 -8.97 7.16
N ILE A 106 9.22 -8.78 8.02
CA ILE A 106 9.93 -9.89 8.68
C ILE A 106 8.98 -10.70 9.57
N SER A 107 8.03 -10.07 10.26
CA SER A 107 7.07 -10.79 11.10
C SER A 107 5.98 -11.56 10.33
N GLU A 108 5.69 -11.15 9.08
CA GLU A 108 4.75 -11.85 8.18
C GLU A 108 5.48 -12.90 7.33
N ALA A 109 6.78 -12.75 7.13
CA ALA A 109 7.60 -13.61 6.29
C ALA A 109 7.55 -15.06 6.77
N THR A 110 7.07 -15.94 5.88
CA THR A 110 6.81 -17.35 6.17
C THR A 110 7.37 -18.22 5.05
N GLU A 111 7.94 -19.35 5.42
CA GLU A 111 8.39 -20.35 4.45
C GLU A 111 7.22 -20.91 3.65
N ILE A 112 7.44 -21.12 2.35
CA ILE A 112 6.41 -21.67 1.46
C ILE A 112 5.91 -23.05 1.92
N GLU A 113 6.78 -23.86 2.53
CA GLU A 113 6.41 -25.18 3.05
C GLU A 113 5.43 -25.06 4.23
N THR A 114 5.65 -24.08 5.11
CA THR A 114 4.73 -23.78 6.22
C THR A 114 3.36 -23.36 5.69
N LEU A 115 3.31 -22.51 4.65
CA LEU A 115 2.06 -22.07 4.01
C LEU A 115 1.37 -23.19 3.23
N ALA A 116 2.13 -24.04 2.53
CA ALA A 116 1.63 -25.22 1.82
C ALA A 116 0.97 -26.23 2.78
N ASN A 117 1.43 -26.27 4.03
CA ASN A 117 0.81 -27.04 5.12
C ASN A 117 -0.38 -26.33 5.78
N GLY A 118 -0.84 -25.20 5.23
CA GLY A 118 -2.01 -24.46 5.70
C GLY A 118 -1.77 -23.62 6.96
N ARG A 119 -0.51 -23.31 7.30
CA ARG A 119 -0.17 -22.48 8.46
C ARG A 119 0.13 -21.06 8.01
N PHE A 120 -0.85 -20.17 8.18
CA PHE A 120 -0.76 -18.77 7.80
C PHE A 120 -0.43 -17.86 8.99
N GLN A 121 0.23 -16.74 8.72
CA GLN A 121 0.46 -15.71 9.74
C GLN A 121 -0.74 -14.78 9.85
N PRO A 122 -1.07 -14.28 11.05
CA PRO A 122 -2.07 -13.24 11.16
C PRO A 122 -1.58 -11.98 10.43
N ALA A 123 -2.41 -11.45 9.53
CA ALA A 123 -2.09 -10.18 8.90
C ALA A 123 -1.92 -9.09 9.96
N ARG A 124 -0.74 -8.46 9.99
CA ARG A 124 -0.51 -7.36 10.89
C ARG A 124 -0.96 -6.05 10.23
N PRO A 125 -1.71 -5.19 10.93
CA PRO A 125 -2.00 -3.87 10.41
C PRO A 125 -0.68 -3.14 10.13
N LYS A 126 -0.64 -2.31 9.09
CA LYS A 126 0.53 -1.46 8.87
C LYS A 126 0.68 -0.54 10.08
N SER A 127 1.91 -0.24 10.49
CA SER A 127 2.14 0.59 11.66
C SER A 127 1.43 1.93 11.51
N ASN A 128 0.99 2.52 12.63
CA ASN A 128 0.33 3.83 12.62
C ASN A 128 1.21 4.87 11.88
N LYS A 129 2.51 4.83 12.13
CA LYS A 129 3.52 5.67 11.46
C LYS A 129 3.53 5.48 9.93
N PHE A 130 3.33 4.27 9.43
CA PHE A 130 3.27 4.03 7.98
C PHE A 130 2.10 4.76 7.31
N TYR A 131 0.91 4.69 7.90
CA TYR A 131 -0.25 5.42 7.37
C TYR A 131 -0.10 6.94 7.51
N GLU A 132 0.54 7.43 8.59
CA GLU A 132 0.89 8.84 8.72
C GLU A 132 1.81 9.30 7.57
N LEU A 133 2.81 8.50 7.20
CA LEU A 133 3.70 8.79 6.07
C LEU A 133 2.96 8.79 4.73
N LEU A 134 2.05 7.83 4.50
CA LEU A 134 1.22 7.81 3.28
C LEU A 134 0.31 9.04 3.17
N ILE A 135 -0.30 9.44 4.29
CA ILE A 135 -1.11 10.67 4.37
C ILE A 135 -0.24 11.89 4.06
N TRP A 136 0.96 11.96 4.64
CA TRP A 136 1.90 13.05 4.42
C TRP A 136 2.36 13.12 2.95
N LYS A 137 2.76 11.99 2.35
CA LYS A 137 3.13 11.87 0.92
C LYS A 137 2.00 12.37 0.02
N GLN A 138 0.77 11.90 0.28
CA GLN A 138 -0.38 12.29 -0.54
C GLN A 138 -0.74 13.77 -0.36
N ALA A 139 -0.59 14.32 0.85
CA ALA A 139 -0.75 15.75 1.10
C ALA A 139 0.31 16.57 0.35
N GLY A 140 1.58 16.15 0.38
CA GLY A 140 2.67 16.79 -0.35
C GLY A 140 2.42 16.82 -1.86
N ALA A 141 1.98 15.71 -2.45
CA ALA A 141 1.61 15.66 -3.86
C ALA A 141 0.48 16.64 -4.21
N ILE A 142 -0.51 16.82 -3.32
CA ILE A 142 -1.60 17.78 -3.50
C ILE A 142 -1.11 19.22 -3.51
N VAL A 143 -0.08 19.56 -2.71
CA VAL A 143 0.46 20.93 -2.62
C VAL A 143 0.94 21.45 -3.98
N TRP A 144 1.49 20.55 -4.82
CA TRP A 144 1.98 20.87 -6.16
C TRP A 144 0.88 21.01 -7.22
N ILE A 145 -0.36 20.68 -6.89
CA ILE A 145 -1.49 20.80 -7.80
C ILE A 145 -2.11 22.19 -7.62
N SER A 146 -2.14 22.99 -8.68
CA SER A 146 -2.84 24.27 -8.65
C SER A 146 -4.36 24.04 -8.66
N PRO A 147 -5.12 24.55 -7.66
CA PRO A 147 -6.58 24.43 -7.65
C PRO A 147 -7.27 25.31 -8.69
N ALA A 148 -6.54 26.23 -9.34
CA ALA A 148 -7.08 27.17 -10.32
C ALA A 148 -7.19 26.58 -11.73
N THR A 149 -6.49 25.48 -12.02
CA THR A 149 -6.54 24.82 -13.33
C THR A 149 -7.82 24.02 -13.49
N ASP A 150 -8.23 23.73 -14.73
CA ASP A 150 -9.48 23.02 -15.01
C ASP A 150 -9.52 21.61 -14.41
N LEU A 151 -8.37 20.91 -14.42
CA LEU A 151 -8.21 19.58 -13.83
C LEU A 151 -7.78 19.61 -12.36
N GLY A 152 -7.36 20.76 -11.85
CA GLY A 152 -6.82 20.94 -10.49
C GLY A 152 -7.78 20.42 -9.41
N PRO A 153 -9.04 20.90 -9.37
CA PRO A 153 -10.01 20.46 -8.38
C PRO A 153 -10.24 18.95 -8.37
N ALA A 154 -10.38 18.34 -9.54
CA ALA A 154 -10.60 16.89 -9.66
C ALA A 154 -9.41 16.10 -9.10
N ARG A 155 -8.18 16.48 -9.44
CA ARG A 155 -6.98 15.80 -8.93
C ARG A 155 -6.81 15.97 -7.41
N ILE A 156 -7.12 17.15 -6.88
CA ILE A 156 -7.08 17.42 -5.43
C ILE A 156 -8.12 16.57 -4.69
N LEU A 157 -9.34 16.48 -5.21
CA LEU A 157 -10.40 15.66 -4.62
C LEU A 157 -10.05 14.16 -4.65
N THR A 158 -9.47 13.66 -5.74
CA THR A 158 -8.94 12.29 -5.80
C THR A 158 -7.84 12.05 -4.76
N GLY A 159 -6.90 12.99 -4.61
CA GLY A 159 -5.87 12.91 -3.57
C GLY A 159 -6.46 12.92 -2.16
N ALA A 160 -7.48 13.75 -1.91
CA ALA A 160 -8.18 13.78 -0.62
C ALA A 160 -8.89 12.45 -0.31
N ALA A 161 -9.52 11.83 -1.31
CA ALA A 161 -10.13 10.52 -1.14
C ALA A 161 -9.10 9.47 -0.67
N ARG A 162 -7.87 9.51 -1.21
CA ARG A 162 -6.76 8.63 -0.77
C ARG A 162 -6.30 8.93 0.65
N ILE A 163 -6.17 10.19 1.03
CA ILE A 163 -5.87 10.59 2.42
C ILE A 163 -6.93 10.01 3.38
N LEU A 164 -8.21 10.15 3.04
CA LEU A 164 -9.31 9.65 3.87
C LEU A 164 -9.35 8.13 3.93
N TYR A 165 -8.99 7.46 2.84
CA TYR A 165 -8.81 6.00 2.82
C TYR A 165 -7.72 5.57 3.81
N PHE A 166 -6.52 6.14 3.70
CA PHE A 166 -5.42 5.82 4.64
C PHE A 166 -5.78 6.14 6.08
N TRP A 167 -6.45 7.27 6.32
CA TRP A 167 -6.91 7.67 7.64
C TRP A 167 -7.91 6.68 8.26
N ARG A 168 -8.86 6.17 7.48
CA ARG A 168 -9.84 5.18 7.96
C ARG A 168 -9.19 3.83 8.24
N SER A 169 -8.21 3.44 7.43
CA SER A 169 -7.41 2.22 7.61
C SER A 169 -6.41 2.31 8.78
N HIS A 170 -6.23 3.49 9.37
CA HIS A 170 -5.29 3.81 10.46
C HIS A 170 -5.95 3.77 11.86
N LEU A 171 -7.23 3.42 11.98
CA LEU A 171 -7.97 3.54 13.24
C LEU A 171 -7.67 2.44 14.26
N SER A 172 -6.53 2.54 14.94
CA SER A 172 -6.39 2.11 16.34
C SER A 172 -5.39 3.01 17.09
N CYS A 173 -5.96 3.82 18.00
CA CYS A 173 -5.37 4.45 19.20
C CYS A 173 -4.01 5.18 19.11
N GLU A 174 -3.98 6.48 19.45
CA GLU A 174 -3.20 7.02 20.59
C GLU A 174 -3.22 8.56 20.63
N SER A 175 -3.30 9.10 21.85
CA SER A 175 -3.40 10.52 22.18
C SER A 175 -2.02 11.17 22.33
N SER A 176 -1.51 11.81 21.28
CA SER A 176 -0.47 12.83 21.42
C SER A 176 -0.97 14.19 20.90
N SER A 177 -0.44 15.28 21.45
CA SER A 177 -0.80 16.65 21.06
C SER A 177 -0.53 16.94 19.58
N ARG A 178 0.52 16.35 19.00
CA ARG A 178 0.87 16.43 17.57
C ARG A 178 -0.15 15.71 16.69
N LYS A 179 -0.60 14.52 17.10
CA LYS A 179 -1.69 13.79 16.41
C LYS A 179 -2.98 14.62 16.35
N ARG A 180 -3.31 15.43 17.36
CA ARG A 180 -4.52 16.28 17.36
C ARG A 180 -4.58 17.25 16.18
N ALA A 181 -3.47 17.91 15.83
CA ALA A 181 -3.48 18.88 14.74
C ALA A 181 -3.59 18.21 13.35
N LEU A 182 -2.97 17.02 13.19
CA LEU A 182 -3.13 16.18 11.99
C LEU A 182 -4.57 15.69 11.87
N VAL A 183 -5.10 15.08 12.94
CA VAL A 183 -6.50 14.62 13.05
C VAL A 183 -7.48 15.74 12.70
N ASN A 184 -7.28 16.94 13.24
CA ASN A 184 -8.15 18.08 12.97
C ASN A 184 -8.10 18.51 11.49
N SER A 185 -6.93 18.46 10.87
CA SER A 185 -6.78 18.77 9.45
C SER A 185 -7.49 17.72 8.59
N ILE A 186 -7.35 16.43 8.92
CA ILE A 186 -7.99 15.32 8.21
C ILE A 186 -9.52 15.36 8.37
N ARG A 187 -10.03 15.62 9.58
CA ARG A 187 -11.49 15.79 9.80
C ARG A 187 -12.06 16.93 8.97
N LYS A 188 -11.34 18.05 8.85
CA LYS A 188 -11.76 19.15 7.98
C LYS A 188 -11.72 18.79 6.49
N ILE A 189 -10.71 18.03 6.06
CA ILE A 189 -10.67 17.45 4.69
C ILE A 189 -11.90 16.57 4.47
N GLU A 190 -12.25 15.71 5.43
CA GLU A 190 -13.43 14.84 5.34
C GLU A 190 -14.74 15.62 5.20
N LEU A 191 -14.90 16.69 5.98
CA LEU A 191 -16.08 17.56 5.89
C LEU A 191 -16.20 18.23 4.53
N LEU A 192 -15.10 18.82 4.02
CA LEU A 192 -15.08 19.45 2.70
C LEU A 192 -15.36 18.43 1.58
N TYR A 193 -14.77 17.24 1.68
CA TYR A 193 -14.99 16.17 0.71
C TYR A 193 -16.44 15.67 0.72
N LYS A 194 -17.04 15.48 1.90
CA LYS A 194 -18.46 15.11 2.04
C LYS A 194 -19.40 16.20 1.53
N ALA A 195 -19.11 17.47 1.80
CA ALA A 195 -19.90 18.58 1.29
C ALA A 195 -19.86 18.67 -0.23
N TYR A 196 -18.69 18.45 -0.84
CA TYR A 196 -18.56 18.29 -2.29
C TYR A 196 -19.37 17.10 -2.82
N ALA A 197 -19.25 15.93 -2.21
CA ALA A 197 -19.97 14.73 -2.64
C ALA A 197 -21.50 14.90 -2.59
N ARG A 198 -22.00 15.66 -1.62
CA ARG A 198 -23.43 16.06 -1.50
C ARG A 198 -23.83 17.24 -2.38
N ARG A 199 -22.91 17.77 -3.19
CA ARG A 199 -23.09 18.95 -4.04
C ARG A 199 -23.48 20.23 -3.27
N SER A 200 -23.19 20.27 -1.97
CA SER A 200 -23.46 21.44 -1.11
C SER A 200 -22.41 22.53 -1.27
N ILE A 201 -21.24 22.20 -1.81
CA ILE A 201 -20.13 23.13 -2.10
C ILE A 201 -19.56 22.77 -3.47
N GLY A 202 -19.17 23.78 -4.26
CA GLY A 202 -18.55 23.58 -5.57
C GLY A 202 -17.19 22.87 -5.49
N ALA A 203 -16.80 22.19 -6.58
CA ALA A 203 -15.53 21.45 -6.66
C ALA A 203 -14.32 22.36 -6.41
N LYS A 204 -14.29 23.55 -7.03
CA LYS A 204 -13.20 24.53 -6.89
C LYS A 204 -13.06 25.01 -5.43
N GLN A 205 -14.18 25.35 -4.78
CA GLN A 205 -14.19 25.81 -3.39
C GLN A 205 -13.73 24.72 -2.42
N SER A 206 -14.21 23.49 -2.60
CA SER A 206 -13.80 22.35 -1.78
C SER A 206 -12.31 22.02 -1.97
N ALA A 207 -11.85 22.00 -3.22
CA ALA A 207 -10.45 21.76 -3.57
C ALA A 207 -9.51 22.81 -2.97
N TYR A 208 -9.88 24.09 -2.98
CA TYR A 208 -9.09 25.15 -2.37
C TYR A 208 -8.93 24.95 -0.86
N GLY A 209 -10.02 24.63 -0.16
CA GLY A 209 -9.99 24.33 1.26
C GLY A 209 -9.12 23.12 1.60
N ILE A 210 -9.26 22.04 0.82
CA ILE A 210 -8.46 20.81 0.94
C ILE A 210 -6.98 21.10 0.68
N HIS A 211 -6.66 21.87 -0.36
CA HIS A 211 -5.29 22.25 -0.71
C HIS A 211 -4.59 23.00 0.42
N LYS A 212 -5.29 23.96 1.05
CA LYS A 212 -4.79 24.70 2.22
C LYS A 212 -4.51 23.78 3.41
N LEU A 213 -5.38 22.80 3.66
CA LEU A 213 -5.19 21.82 4.73
C LEU A 213 -4.02 20.87 4.42
N CYS A 214 -3.86 20.44 3.17
CA CYS A 214 -2.73 19.61 2.74
C CYS A 214 -1.40 20.36 2.90
N ARG A 215 -1.34 21.65 2.53
CA ARG A 215 -0.16 22.51 2.83
C ARG A 215 0.18 22.56 4.31
N ARG A 216 -0.84 22.58 5.19
CA ARG A 216 -0.61 22.52 6.64
C ARG A 216 -0.01 21.17 7.03
N ILE A 217 -0.58 20.06 6.56
CA ILE A 217 -0.10 18.70 6.83
C ILE A 217 1.35 18.51 6.35
N SER A 218 1.69 18.96 5.14
CA SER A 218 3.04 18.81 4.58
C SER A 218 4.11 19.62 5.34
N ARG A 219 3.71 20.64 6.10
CA ARG A 219 4.62 21.42 6.97
C ARG A 219 4.76 20.81 8.37
N MET A 220 3.99 19.77 8.69
CA MET A 220 4.05 19.11 9.98
C MET A 220 5.18 18.07 9.92
N ASP A 221 6.30 18.41 10.56
CA ASP A 221 7.46 17.56 10.85
C ASP A 221 8.42 17.28 9.67
N GLY A 222 9.65 17.78 9.79
CA GLY A 222 10.74 17.51 8.83
C GLY A 222 11.27 16.08 8.90
N ALA A 223 11.12 15.38 10.05
CA ALA A 223 11.53 13.98 10.18
C ALA A 223 10.58 13.01 9.44
N LEU A 224 9.29 13.37 9.32
CA LEU A 224 8.35 12.63 8.46
C LEU A 224 8.68 12.84 6.99
N ALA A 225 9.21 14.00 6.61
CA ALA A 225 9.58 14.30 5.24
C ALA A 225 10.74 13.43 4.75
N SER A 226 11.81 13.32 5.54
CA SER A 226 12.96 12.47 5.21
C SER A 226 12.58 10.97 5.18
N GLU A 227 11.73 10.53 6.11
CA GLU A 227 11.25 9.14 6.13
C GLU A 227 10.26 8.82 4.98
N ALA A 228 9.43 9.78 4.56
CA ALA A 228 8.47 9.61 3.47
C ALA A 228 9.15 9.65 2.09
N GLU A 229 10.24 10.41 1.95
CA GLU A 229 11.04 10.48 0.73
C GLU A 229 11.69 9.12 0.43
N VAL A 230 12.24 8.45 1.44
CA VAL A 230 12.73 7.06 1.33
C VAL A 230 11.61 6.07 0.99
N LEU A 231 10.37 6.36 1.39
CA LEU A 231 9.18 5.56 1.08
C LEU A 231 8.71 5.69 -0.37
N MET A 232 9.29 6.60 -1.16
CA MET A 232 8.94 6.79 -2.58
C MET A 232 9.72 5.89 -3.53
N ASP A 233 10.86 5.34 -3.12
CA ASP A 233 11.69 4.48 -3.98
C ASP A 233 11.28 3.00 -3.95
N LEU A 234 10.29 2.65 -3.11
CA LEU A 234 9.89 1.27 -2.82
C LEU A 234 8.39 0.98 -3.05
N THR A 235 7.65 1.92 -3.65
CA THR A 235 6.23 1.75 -4.06
C THR A 235 6.03 2.12 -5.51
#